data_AF-A0A538IBU8-F1
#
_entry.id   AF-A0A538IBU8-F1
#
_cell.length_a   1.000
_cell.length_b   1.000
_cell.length_c   1.000
_cell.angle_alpha   90.00
_cell.angle_beta   90.00
_cell.angle_gamma   90.00
#
_symmetry.space_group_name_H-M   'P 1'
#
loop_
_entity.id
_entity.type
_entity.pdbx_description
1 polymer ?
#
loop_
_entity_poly.entity_id
_entity_poly.type
_entity_poly.pdbx_seq_one_letter_code
_entity_poly.pdbx_strand_id
1 'polypeptide(L)'
;MDASAAPLRRLATPEERLSRTGTAPDGGLRGLPRPLHAAAQVGLLSAVASAILRPTYRSGRPLLTNRHELPVLLNRRGLLGSAVEIGVRAGEYSAIILERWNGRLLISVDPWAEAPAGDYLDIANVDSATHEQLHAVARSRLARFGDRSEVWRMTGDDAAERISPRSLDF
;
A
#
# COMPACT_ATOMS: atom_id res chain seq x y z
N MET A 1 -5.21 -47.40 66.77
CA MET A 1 -6.29 -46.41 66.58
C MET A 1 -5.58 -45.13 66.15
N ASP A 2 -5.60 -44.66 64.91
CA ASP A 2 -6.46 -44.93 63.77
C ASP A 2 -5.71 -44.60 62.46
N ALA A 3 -6.11 -45.24 61.36
CA ALA A 3 -5.45 -45.28 60.04
C ALA A 3 -5.65 -43.98 59.22
N SER A 4 -4.63 -43.47 58.54
CA SER A 4 -4.40 -43.59 57.07
C SER A 4 -5.64 -43.48 56.18
N ALA A 5 -5.76 -42.40 55.40
CA ALA A 5 -5.92 -42.42 53.93
C ALA A 5 -6.22 -41.02 53.36
N ALA A 6 -5.40 -40.59 52.38
CA ALA A 6 -5.70 -39.45 51.51
C ALA A 6 -6.68 -39.87 50.40
N PRO A 7 -7.69 -39.05 50.02
CA PRO A 7 -8.52 -39.36 48.87
C PRO A 7 -7.85 -38.92 47.56
N LEU A 8 -7.74 -39.90 46.66
CA LEU A 8 -7.28 -39.80 45.28
C LEU A 8 -8.14 -38.82 44.45
N ARG A 9 -7.47 -38.01 43.62
CA ARG A 9 -8.06 -37.23 42.53
C ARG A 9 -8.88 -38.16 41.63
N ARG A 10 -10.19 -37.95 41.59
CA ARG A 10 -11.10 -38.61 40.66
C ARG A 10 -10.79 -38.12 39.23
N LEU A 11 -10.19 -38.99 38.42
CA LEU A 11 -10.10 -38.82 36.97
C LEU A 11 -11.50 -39.06 36.39
N ALA A 12 -11.98 -38.11 35.58
CA ALA A 12 -13.26 -38.22 34.89
C ALA A 12 -13.27 -39.42 33.93
N THR A 13 -14.38 -40.14 33.90
CA THR A 13 -14.57 -41.33 33.05
C THR A 13 -14.80 -40.91 31.58
N PRO A 14 -14.51 -41.80 30.61
CA PRO A 14 -14.58 -41.47 29.17
C PRO A 14 -15.96 -41.04 28.67
N GLU A 15 -17.03 -41.31 29.42
CA GLU A 15 -18.41 -41.03 29.02
C GLU A 15 -18.95 -39.66 29.45
N GLU A 16 -18.24 -38.92 30.32
CA GLU A 16 -18.58 -37.51 30.64
C GLU A 16 -17.99 -36.50 29.64
N ARG A 17 -17.32 -36.98 28.57
CA ARG A 17 -16.74 -36.14 27.51
C ARG A 17 -17.66 -35.95 26.29
N LEU A 18 -18.83 -36.60 26.24
CA LEU A 18 -19.67 -36.68 25.03
C LEU A 18 -21.08 -36.10 25.17
N SER A 19 -21.36 -35.26 26.17
CA SER A 19 -22.69 -34.63 26.33
C SER A 19 -22.63 -33.16 26.73
N ARG A 20 -21.71 -32.41 26.12
CA ARG A 20 -21.74 -30.95 26.04
C ARG A 20 -21.60 -30.50 24.60
N THR A 21 -22.63 -30.80 23.82
CA THR A 21 -22.95 -30.15 22.55
C THR A 21 -23.40 -28.71 22.84
N GLY A 22 -22.41 -27.84 23.04
CA GLY A 22 -22.56 -26.39 23.04
C GLY A 22 -22.07 -25.86 21.70
N THR A 23 -23.03 -25.49 20.86
CA THR A 23 -22.89 -24.92 19.52
C THR A 23 -21.89 -23.76 19.51
N ALA A 24 -20.87 -23.86 18.65
CA ALA A 24 -20.00 -22.74 18.32
C ALA A 24 -20.83 -21.62 17.66
N PRO A 25 -20.65 -20.33 18.02
CA PRO A 25 -21.11 -19.27 17.15
C PRO A 25 -20.20 -19.23 15.93
N ASP A 26 -20.70 -19.80 14.83
CA ASP A 26 -20.27 -19.50 13.47
C ASP A 26 -20.65 -18.03 13.18
N GLY A 27 -19.79 -17.12 13.65
CA GLY A 27 -19.90 -15.68 13.43
C GLY A 27 -19.39 -15.34 12.03
N GLY A 28 -20.31 -15.35 11.07
CA GLY A 28 -20.04 -15.24 9.65
C GLY A 28 -19.12 -14.08 9.23
N LEU A 29 -18.06 -14.43 8.50
CA LEU A 29 -17.43 -13.57 7.50
C LEU A 29 -17.39 -14.31 6.16
N ARG A 30 -18.57 -14.72 5.70
CA ARG A 30 -18.84 -14.98 4.28
C ARG A 30 -20.11 -14.24 3.89
N GLY A 31 -20.01 -13.41 2.86
CA GLY A 31 -21.18 -12.89 2.17
C GLY A 31 -21.52 -11.44 2.47
N LEU A 32 -20.62 -10.52 2.12
CA LEU A 32 -21.08 -9.25 1.56
C LEU A 32 -20.62 -9.22 0.10
N PRO A 33 -21.54 -9.25 -0.89
CA PRO A 33 -21.18 -8.84 -2.22
C PRO A 33 -20.77 -7.37 -2.12
N ARG A 34 -19.48 -7.08 -2.31
CA ARG A 34 -19.09 -5.71 -2.68
C ARG A 34 -19.95 -5.35 -3.90
N PRO A 35 -20.65 -4.21 -3.93
CA PRO A 35 -21.44 -3.84 -5.09
C PRO A 35 -20.44 -3.50 -6.21
N LEU A 36 -20.03 -4.53 -6.95
CA LEU A 36 -19.17 -4.43 -8.13
C LEU A 36 -19.75 -3.39 -9.09
N HIS A 37 -21.07 -3.25 -9.13
CA HIS A 37 -21.78 -2.25 -9.90
C HIS A 37 -21.54 -0.81 -9.44
N ALA A 38 -21.53 -0.50 -8.14
CA ALA A 38 -21.33 0.87 -7.67
C ALA A 38 -19.88 1.32 -7.88
N ALA A 39 -18.91 0.45 -7.57
CA ALA A 39 -17.49 0.73 -7.84
C ALA A 39 -17.21 0.86 -9.35
N ALA A 40 -17.84 0.02 -10.19
CA ALA A 40 -17.75 0.13 -11.64
C ALA A 40 -18.38 1.42 -12.18
N GLN A 41 -19.53 1.84 -11.64
CA GLN A 41 -20.18 3.10 -12.00
C GLN A 41 -19.33 4.31 -11.60
N VAL A 42 -18.77 4.34 -10.39
CA VAL A 42 -17.86 5.40 -9.94
C VAL A 42 -16.59 5.43 -10.79
N GLY A 43 -16.02 4.27 -11.13
CA GLY A 43 -14.87 4.16 -12.03
C GLY A 43 -15.18 4.66 -13.45
N LEU A 44 -16.34 4.32 -13.99
CA LEU A 44 -16.79 4.78 -15.31
C LEU A 44 -17.01 6.30 -15.33
N LEU A 45 -17.69 6.85 -14.31
CA LEU A 45 -17.90 8.29 -14.18
C LEU A 45 -16.57 9.03 -14.06
N SER A 46 -15.62 8.48 -13.30
CA SER A 46 -14.26 9.03 -13.20
C SER A 46 -13.53 9.00 -14.54
N ALA A 47 -13.65 7.92 -15.31
CA ALA A 47 -13.01 7.80 -16.63
C ALA A 47 -13.60 8.79 -17.65
N VAL A 48 -14.93 8.94 -17.68
CA VAL A 48 -15.62 9.91 -18.55
C VAL A 48 -15.25 11.34 -18.16
N ALA A 49 -15.30 11.68 -16.87
CA ALA A 49 -14.87 13.00 -16.39
C ALA A 49 -13.40 13.29 -16.75
N SER A 50 -12.52 12.28 -16.62
CA SER A 50 -11.12 12.41 -17.01
C SER A 50 -10.96 12.67 -18.51
N ALA A 51 -11.71 11.96 -19.36
CA ALA A 51 -11.69 12.19 -20.80
C ALA A 51 -12.08 13.63 -21.17
N ILE A 52 -13.09 14.18 -20.52
CA ILE A 52 -13.56 15.56 -20.71
C ILE A 52 -12.50 16.57 -20.25
N LEU A 53 -11.78 16.29 -19.16
CA LEU A 53 -10.82 17.22 -18.56
C LEU A 53 -9.40 17.12 -19.15
N ARG A 54 -9.03 16.02 -19.81
CA ARG A 54 -7.71 15.82 -20.45
C ARG A 54 -7.25 16.94 -21.40
N PRO A 55 -8.13 17.64 -22.15
CA PRO A 55 -7.71 18.82 -22.92
C PRO A 55 -7.05 19.91 -22.06
N THR A 56 -7.43 20.04 -20.79
CA THR A 56 -6.84 21.01 -19.85
C THR A 56 -5.39 20.70 -19.48
N TYR A 57 -4.89 19.49 -19.78
CA TYR A 57 -3.57 19.03 -19.33
C TYR A 57 -2.41 19.78 -19.99
N ARG A 58 -2.67 20.38 -21.15
CA ARG A 58 -1.73 21.28 -21.85
C ARG A 58 -1.74 22.70 -21.28
N SER A 59 -2.73 23.06 -20.47
CA SER A 59 -2.82 24.39 -19.87
C SER A 59 -1.90 24.50 -18.64
N GLY A 60 -1.63 25.75 -18.22
CA GLY A 60 -0.89 26.01 -16.99
C GLY A 60 -1.61 25.56 -15.71
N ARG A 61 -2.94 25.34 -15.75
CA ARG A 61 -3.78 24.97 -14.59
C ARG A 61 -4.65 23.75 -14.93
N PRO A 62 -4.06 22.54 -14.97
CA PRO A 62 -4.77 21.33 -15.36
C PRO A 62 -5.76 20.92 -14.27
N LEU A 63 -6.89 20.35 -14.67
CA LEU A 63 -7.90 19.83 -13.73
C LEU A 63 -7.83 18.31 -13.70
N LEU A 64 -7.29 17.75 -12.62
CA LEU A 64 -7.20 16.31 -12.40
C LEU A 64 -8.40 15.82 -11.60
N THR A 65 -9.04 14.75 -12.06
CA THR A 65 -10.14 14.09 -11.34
C THR A 65 -9.63 13.25 -10.17
N ASN A 66 -8.45 12.66 -10.32
CA ASN A 66 -7.80 11.81 -9.33
C ASN A 66 -6.30 11.69 -9.66
N ARG A 67 -5.52 11.17 -8.70
CA ARG A 67 -4.07 11.01 -8.84
C ARG A 67 -3.65 10.10 -10.00
N HIS A 68 -4.46 9.11 -10.41
CA HIS A 68 -4.11 8.20 -11.50
C HIS A 68 -4.10 8.88 -12.88
N GLU A 69 -4.54 10.14 -12.99
CA GLU A 69 -4.38 10.95 -14.20
C GLU A 69 -3.02 11.70 -14.25
N LEU A 70 -2.25 11.72 -13.16
CA LEU A 70 -0.92 12.33 -13.14
C LEU A 70 0.00 11.77 -14.26
N PRO A 71 0.13 10.45 -14.48
CA PRO A 71 0.95 9.91 -15.57
C PRO A 71 0.53 10.40 -16.96
N VAL A 72 -0.79 10.57 -17.15
CA VAL A 72 -1.36 11.07 -18.41
C VAL A 72 -1.03 12.54 -18.59
N LEU A 73 -1.13 13.35 -17.53
CA LEU A 73 -0.74 14.75 -17.52
C LEU A 73 0.74 14.92 -17.90
N LEU A 74 1.63 14.15 -17.26
CA LEU A 74 3.08 14.20 -17.50
C LEU A 74 3.41 13.88 -18.96
N ASN A 75 2.84 12.80 -19.50
CA ASN A 75 2.98 12.44 -20.91
C ASN A 75 2.50 13.57 -21.83
N ARG A 76 1.35 14.19 -21.52
CA ARG A 76 0.77 15.27 -22.33
C ARG A 76 1.61 16.54 -22.32
N ARG A 77 2.44 16.74 -21.30
CA ARG A 77 3.36 17.86 -21.16
C ARG A 77 4.76 17.58 -21.71
N GLY A 78 5.03 16.36 -22.19
CA GLY A 78 6.36 15.98 -22.66
C GLY A 78 7.39 15.84 -21.53
N LEU A 79 6.92 15.69 -20.30
CA LEU A 79 7.75 15.42 -19.11
C LEU A 79 8.10 13.93 -19.12
N LEU A 80 9.14 13.57 -19.89
CA LEU A 80 9.54 12.19 -20.20
C LEU A 80 10.96 11.83 -19.71
N GLY A 81 11.58 12.69 -18.93
CA GLY A 81 12.88 12.51 -18.30
C GLY A 81 12.80 11.65 -17.04
N SER A 82 13.45 12.12 -15.98
CA SER A 82 13.47 11.45 -14.68
C SER A 82 12.49 12.09 -13.71
N ALA A 83 11.96 11.32 -12.77
CA ALA A 83 11.08 11.79 -11.73
C ALA A 83 11.36 11.13 -10.40
N VAL A 84 10.89 11.74 -9.31
CA VAL A 84 10.98 11.20 -7.96
C VAL A 84 9.59 11.08 -7.32
N GLU A 85 9.36 9.98 -6.62
CA GLU A 85 8.22 9.84 -5.71
C GLU A 85 8.76 9.70 -4.29
N ILE A 86 8.32 10.57 -3.38
CA ILE A 86 8.68 10.52 -1.96
C ILE A 86 7.48 9.96 -1.18
N GLY A 87 7.70 8.90 -0.40
CA GLY A 87 6.65 8.20 0.33
C GLY A 87 5.96 7.14 -0.53
N VAL A 88 6.65 6.02 -0.73
CA VAL A 88 6.25 4.95 -1.66
C VAL A 88 5.47 3.83 -0.96
N ARG A 89 5.72 3.61 0.34
CA ARG A 89 5.14 2.53 1.14
C ARG A 89 5.30 1.17 0.47
N ALA A 90 4.25 0.63 -0.17
CA ALA A 90 4.29 -0.67 -0.84
C ALA A 90 4.58 -0.57 -2.35
N GLY A 91 4.71 0.63 -2.93
CA GLY A 91 4.96 0.81 -4.37
C GLY A 91 3.72 0.67 -5.27
N GLU A 92 2.51 0.74 -4.72
CA GLU A 92 1.28 0.63 -5.51
C GLU A 92 1.12 1.79 -6.49
N TYR A 93 1.32 3.01 -6.01
CA TYR A 93 1.16 4.19 -6.84
C TYR A 93 2.35 4.38 -7.79
N SER A 94 3.57 4.08 -7.35
CA SER A 94 4.75 4.01 -8.23
C SER A 94 4.54 3.07 -9.41
N ALA A 95 3.92 1.90 -9.18
CA ALA A 95 3.58 0.97 -10.26
C ALA A 95 2.56 1.57 -11.24
N ILE A 96 1.55 2.30 -10.75
CA ILE A 96 0.59 3.01 -11.61
C ILE A 96 1.27 4.10 -12.44
N ILE A 97 2.23 4.82 -11.85
CA ILE A 97 3.04 5.80 -12.58
C ILE A 97 3.81 5.09 -13.69
N LEU A 98 4.61 4.06 -13.37
CA LEU A 98 5.46 3.36 -14.32
C LEU A 98 4.70 2.64 -15.44
N GLU A 99 3.49 2.14 -15.17
CA GLU A 99 2.60 1.52 -16.15
C GLU A 99 2.09 2.50 -17.21
N ARG A 100 1.93 3.78 -16.86
CA ARG A 100 1.18 4.74 -17.68
C ARG A 100 1.99 5.94 -18.13
N TRP A 101 3.02 6.31 -17.37
CA TRP A 101 3.96 7.37 -17.69
C TRP A 101 5.00 6.81 -18.66
N ASN A 102 5.41 7.60 -19.65
CA ASN A 102 6.39 7.22 -20.67
C ASN A 102 7.79 7.77 -20.36
N GLY A 103 8.03 8.21 -19.13
CA GLY A 103 9.31 8.76 -18.73
C GLY A 103 10.43 7.73 -18.66
N ARG A 104 11.66 8.24 -18.66
CA ARG A 104 12.88 7.46 -18.62
C ARG A 104 13.05 6.69 -17.31
N LEU A 105 12.87 7.35 -16.17
CA LEU A 105 13.19 6.79 -14.86
C LEU A 105 12.28 7.37 -13.77
N LEU A 106 11.70 6.50 -12.94
CA LEU A 106 11.09 6.87 -11.66
C LEU A 106 11.99 6.39 -10.51
N ILE A 107 12.39 7.32 -9.65
CA ILE A 107 13.10 7.06 -8.41
C ILE A 107 12.07 7.02 -7.28
N SER A 108 11.84 5.83 -6.72
CA SER A 108 10.93 5.59 -5.60
C SER A 108 11.67 5.69 -4.28
N VAL A 109 11.45 6.77 -3.53
CA VAL A 109 12.12 7.09 -2.25
C VAL A 109 11.18 6.87 -1.07
N ASP A 110 11.62 6.09 -0.09
CA ASP A 110 10.94 5.92 1.19
C ASP A 110 11.96 5.47 2.25
N PRO A 111 11.85 5.91 3.52
CA PRO A 111 12.75 5.43 4.56
C PRO A 111 12.59 3.93 4.87
N TRP A 112 11.36 3.39 4.75
CA TRP A 112 10.97 2.09 5.30
C TRP A 112 11.55 1.86 6.70
N ALA A 113 11.34 2.84 7.57
CA ALA A 113 11.83 2.84 8.93
C ALA A 113 10.79 3.50 9.84
N GLU A 114 10.70 3.00 11.06
CA GLU A 114 9.89 3.58 12.10
C GLU A 114 10.47 4.95 12.48
N ALA A 115 9.61 5.96 12.52
CA ALA A 115 9.98 7.29 12.99
C ALA A 115 9.74 7.39 14.51
N PRO A 116 10.59 8.11 15.26
CA PRO A 116 10.42 8.25 16.71
C PRO A 116 9.03 8.75 17.11
N ALA A 117 8.54 8.27 18.24
CA ALA A 117 7.23 8.65 18.75
C ALA A 117 7.17 10.17 18.98
N GLY A 118 6.28 10.86 18.26
CA GLY A 118 6.09 12.31 18.31
C GLY A 118 6.67 13.07 17.10
N ASP A 119 7.61 12.48 16.36
CA ASP A 119 8.22 13.12 15.20
C ASP A 119 7.38 12.92 13.92
N TYR A 120 6.66 11.79 13.84
CA TYR A 120 5.81 11.45 12.70
C TYR A 120 4.54 10.72 13.16
N LEU A 121 3.46 11.49 13.31
CA LEU A 121 2.13 10.99 13.70
C LEU A 121 1.30 10.63 12.45
N ASP A 122 1.72 9.59 11.74
CA ASP A 122 1.01 9.06 10.56
C ASP A 122 0.66 7.58 10.76
N ILE A 123 -0.47 7.13 10.22
CA ILE A 123 -0.89 5.72 10.22
C ILE A 123 0.08 4.81 9.45
N ALA A 124 0.94 5.39 8.63
CA ALA A 124 2.00 4.72 7.89
C ALA A 124 3.27 4.50 8.73
N ASN A 125 3.39 5.14 9.91
CA ASN A 125 4.45 4.85 10.87
C ASN A 125 4.10 3.55 11.60
N VAL A 126 4.51 2.43 11.00
CA VAL A 126 4.25 1.09 11.50
C VAL A 126 5.51 0.54 12.16
N ASP A 127 5.41 -0.62 12.80
CA ASP A 127 6.60 -1.24 13.37
C ASP A 127 7.65 -1.59 12.29
N SER A 128 8.90 -1.69 12.75
CA SER A 128 10.05 -2.01 11.90
C SER A 128 9.89 -3.30 11.07
N ALA A 129 9.21 -4.33 11.61
CA ALA A 129 9.00 -5.58 10.89
C ALA A 129 8.03 -5.39 9.70
N THR A 130 6.98 -4.60 9.90
CA THR A 130 6.03 -4.22 8.86
C THR A 130 6.70 -3.34 7.81
N HIS A 131 7.58 -2.41 8.20
CA HIS A 131 8.37 -1.64 7.24
C HIS A 131 9.27 -2.51 6.36
N GLU A 132 9.92 -3.54 6.92
CA GLU A 132 10.74 -4.47 6.13
C GLU A 132 9.89 -5.25 5.12
N GLN A 133 8.69 -5.68 5.52
CA GLN A 133 7.74 -6.33 4.61
C GLN A 133 7.30 -5.38 3.48
N LEU A 134 6.96 -4.14 3.81
CA LEU A 134 6.56 -3.13 2.83
C LEU A 134 7.69 -2.83 1.83
N HIS A 135 8.93 -2.73 2.30
CA HIS A 135 10.11 -2.55 1.47
C HIS A 135 10.31 -3.72 0.50
N ALA A 136 10.22 -4.96 1.00
CA ALA A 136 10.33 -6.16 0.17
C ALA A 136 9.22 -6.22 -0.89
N VAL A 137 7.98 -5.86 -0.53
CA VAL A 137 6.84 -5.78 -1.46
C VAL A 137 7.08 -4.70 -2.52
N ALA A 138 7.52 -3.51 -2.13
CA ALA A 138 7.79 -2.42 -3.07
C ALA A 138 8.88 -2.82 -4.08
N ARG A 139 10.00 -3.38 -3.60
CA ARG A 139 11.08 -3.86 -4.47
C ARG A 139 10.59 -4.92 -5.46
N SER A 140 9.86 -5.93 -4.98
CA SER A 140 9.34 -7.01 -5.83
C SER A 140 8.37 -6.47 -6.88
N ARG A 141 7.45 -5.60 -6.48
CA ARG A 141 6.45 -4.99 -7.37
C ARG A 141 7.08 -4.14 -8.47
N LEU A 142 8.14 -3.40 -8.14
CA LEU A 142 8.77 -2.44 -9.03
C LEU A 142 9.87 -3.06 -9.90
N ALA A 143 10.45 -4.19 -9.49
CA ALA A 143 11.50 -4.88 -10.25
C ALA A 143 11.13 -5.18 -11.71
N ARG A 144 9.85 -5.44 -12.00
CA ARG A 144 9.38 -5.73 -13.37
C ARG A 144 9.54 -4.58 -14.37
N PHE A 145 9.78 -3.35 -13.91
CA PHE A 145 9.97 -2.19 -14.77
C PHE A 145 11.43 -1.98 -15.22
N GLY A 146 12.35 -2.80 -14.72
CA GLY A 146 13.77 -2.78 -15.11
C GLY A 146 14.38 -1.39 -14.94
N ASP A 147 15.12 -0.95 -15.96
CA ASP A 147 15.87 0.32 -15.98
C ASP A 147 14.99 1.58 -15.81
N ARG A 148 13.66 1.44 -15.87
CA ARG A 148 12.73 2.55 -15.64
C ARG A 148 12.45 2.81 -14.16
N SER A 149 12.90 1.94 -13.26
CA SER A 149 12.59 2.05 -11.83
C SER A 149 13.83 1.86 -10.96
N GLU A 150 14.03 2.82 -10.06
CA GLU A 150 14.97 2.71 -8.95
C GLU A 150 14.22 2.79 -7.61
N VAL A 151 14.68 2.03 -6.62
CA VAL A 151 14.09 2.02 -5.27
C VAL A 151 15.17 2.44 -4.27
N TRP A 152 14.96 3.58 -3.61
CA TRP A 152 15.92 4.22 -2.73
C TRP A 152 15.40 4.20 -1.28
N ARG A 153 16.02 3.37 -0.43
CA ARG A 153 15.72 3.31 1.01
C ARG A 153 16.46 4.40 1.76
N MET A 154 15.84 5.58 1.86
CA MET A 154 16.38 6.77 2.53
C MET A 154 15.29 7.83 2.75
N THR A 155 15.60 8.89 3.48
CA THR A 155 14.67 10.02 3.63
C THR A 155 14.59 10.86 2.35
N GLY A 156 13.53 11.68 2.26
CA GLY A 156 13.42 12.66 1.18
C GLY A 156 14.56 13.68 1.16
N ASP A 157 15.04 14.08 2.35
CA ASP A 157 16.16 15.02 2.49
C ASP A 157 17.47 14.40 1.98
N ASP A 158 17.78 13.16 2.37
CA ASP A 158 18.95 12.43 1.87
C ASP A 158 18.91 12.23 0.35
N ALA A 159 17.72 11.99 -0.21
CA ALA A 159 17.54 11.85 -1.65
C ALA A 159 17.76 13.20 -2.36
N ALA A 160 17.28 14.31 -1.78
CA ALA A 160 17.47 15.64 -2.33
C ALA A 160 18.95 16.05 -2.42
N GLU A 161 19.78 15.62 -1.48
CA GLU A 161 21.24 15.84 -1.53
C GLU A 161 21.92 15.09 -2.69
N ARG A 162 21.36 13.95 -3.12
CA ARG A 162 21.90 13.11 -4.19
C ARG A 162 21.41 13.52 -5.58
N ILE A 163 20.26 14.17 -5.65
CA ILE A 163 19.62 14.54 -6.91
C ILE A 163 20.15 15.89 -7.40
N SER A 164 20.64 15.91 -8.63
CA SER A 164 21.12 17.15 -9.24
C SER A 164 19.98 18.17 -9.42
N PRO A 165 20.18 19.46 -9.10
CA PRO A 165 19.17 20.49 -9.32
C PRO A 165 18.71 20.55 -10.78
N ARG A 166 17.40 20.70 -11.01
CA ARG A 166 16.77 20.79 -12.34
C ARG A 166 16.96 19.54 -13.22
N SER A 167 17.29 18.38 -12.63
CA SER A 167 17.40 17.11 -13.35
C SER A 167 16.10 16.30 -13.41
N LEU A 168 15.11 16.68 -12.61
CA LEU A 168 13.81 16.02 -12.53
C LEU A 168 12.73 16.79 -13.27
N ASP A 169 11.79 16.04 -13.83
CA ASP A 169 10.57 16.53 -14.46
C ASP A 169 9.41 16.69 -13.47
N PHE A 170 9.37 15.85 -12.43
CA PHE A 170 8.47 15.98 -11.28
C PHE A 170 9.01 15.26 -10.03
#